data_AF-A0A3M1C630-F1
#
_entry.id   AF-A0A3M1C630-F1
#
_cell.length_a   1.000
_cell.length_b   1.000
_cell.length_c   1.000
_cell.angle_alpha   90.00
_cell.angle_beta   90.00
_cell.angle_gamma   90.00
#
_symmetry.space_group_name_H-M   'P 1'
#
loop_
_entity.id
_entity.type
_entity.pdbx_description
1 polymer ?
#
loop_
_entity_poly.entity_id
_entity_poly.type
_entity_poly.pdbx_seq_one_letter_code
_entity_poly.pdbx_strand_id
1 'polypeptide(L)' 'MKRAIPFFKVGDIVWGQIEEQVSDEYLIVSFDGDLVRVQNKTGQTLKKGDRISLQVTQISPLHLTLHTSSKTKI' A
#
# COMPACT_ATOMS: atom_id res chain seq x y z
N MET A 1 14.72 -1.77 20.59
CA MET A 1 13.81 -1.32 19.51
C MET A 1 14.41 -1.73 18.17
N LYS A 2 13.95 -2.82 17.56
CA LYS A 2 14.37 -3.19 16.19
C LYS A 2 13.62 -2.28 15.22
N ARG A 3 14.26 -1.17 14.82
CA ARG A 3 13.81 -0.38 13.66
C ARG A 3 14.16 -1.18 12.41
N ALA A 4 13.30 -2.12 12.05
CA ALA A 4 13.35 -2.74 10.74
C ALA A 4 12.26 -2.08 9.91
N ILE A 5 12.46 -0.81 9.52
CA ILE A 5 11.92 -0.39 8.24
C ILE A 5 13.00 -0.90 7.28
N PRO A 6 12.73 -1.91 6.44
CA PRO A 6 13.65 -2.29 5.37
C PRO A 6 14.17 -1.05 4.64
N PHE A 7 15.37 -1.11 4.09
CA PHE A 7 15.89 -0.05 3.22
C PHE A 7 15.06 -0.01 1.91
N PHE A 8 13.81 0.45 2.01
CA PHE A 8 12.92 0.59 0.88
C PHE A 8 13.49 1.65 -0.05
N LYS A 9 13.40 1.36 -1.34
CA LYS A 9 13.69 2.29 -2.41
C LYS A 9 12.37 2.76 -3.00
N VAL A 10 12.33 4.01 -3.46
CA VAL A 10 11.22 4.48 -4.28
C VAL A 10 11.11 3.57 -5.50
N GLY A 11 9.92 3.04 -5.75
CA GLY A 11 9.65 2.05 -6.78
C GLY A 11 9.53 0.62 -6.28
N ASP A 12 9.97 0.31 -5.05
CA ASP A 12 9.80 -1.03 -4.49
C ASP A 12 8.32 -1.40 -4.38
N ILE A 13 8.01 -2.65 -4.71
CA ILE A 13 6.67 -3.23 -4.55
C ILE A 13 6.66 -4.04 -3.26
N VAL A 14 5.75 -3.70 -2.37
CA VAL A 14 5.57 -4.34 -1.08
C VAL A 14 4.13 -4.85 -0.94
N TRP A 15 3.89 -5.75 0.01
CA TRP A 15 2.56 -6.31 0.25
C TRP A 15 2.03 -5.85 1.59
N GLY A 16 0.79 -5.35 1.62
CA GLY A 16 0.08 -5.00 2.85
C GLY A 16 -1.30 -5.64 2.92
N GLN A 17 -1.91 -5.61 4.10
CA GLN A 17 -3.28 -6.06 4.34
C GLN A 17 -4.17 -4.87 4.70
N ILE A 18 -5.34 -4.77 4.07
CA ILE A 18 -6.28 -3.68 4.38
C ILE A 18 -6.89 -3.91 5.76
N GLU A 19 -6.68 -2.95 6.65
CA GLU A 19 -7.30 -2.95 7.99
C GLU A 19 -8.61 -2.19 7.99
N GLU A 20 -8.70 -1.11 7.21
CA GLU A 20 -9.87 -0.25 7.14
C GLU A 20 -9.94 0.51 5.82
N GLN A 21 -11.16 0.68 5.29
CA GLN A 21 -11.42 1.63 4.22
C GLN A 21 -11.99 2.91 4.84
N VAL A 22 -11.24 4.01 4.75
CA VAL A 22 -11.64 5.31 5.33
C VAL A 22 -12.56 6.06 4.37
N SER A 23 -12.29 5.95 3.07
CA SER A 23 -13.13 6.44 1.99
C SER A 23 -12.86 5.67 0.69
N ASP A 24 -13.52 6.02 -0.40
CA ASP A 24 -13.23 5.45 -1.72
C ASP A 24 -11.79 5.72 -2.18
N GLU A 25 -11.19 6.80 -1.69
CA GLU A 25 -9.85 7.26 -2.06
C GLU A 25 -8.76 6.89 -1.05
N TYR A 26 -9.10 6.50 0.17
CA TYR A 26 -8.13 6.27 1.24
C TYR A 26 -8.36 4.98 2.01
N LEU A 27 -7.27 4.25 2.22
CA LEU A 27 -7.21 2.98 2.94
C LEU A 27 -6.20 3.08 4.08
N ILE A 28 -6.49 2.39 5.17
CA ILE A 28 -5.49 2.04 6.19
C ILE A 28 -5.03 0.62 5.91
N VAL A 29 -3.73 0.46 5.75
CA VAL A 29 -3.10 -0.81 5.40
C VAL A 29 -2.10 -1.16 6.50
N SER A 30 -2.16 -2.40 7.00
CA SER A 30 -1.11 -2.97 7.81
C SER A 30 0.03 -3.42 6.93
N PHE A 31 1.23 -2.93 7.24
CA PHE A 31 2.46 -3.25 6.55
C PHE A 31 3.59 -3.41 7.56
N ASP A 32 4.19 -4.60 7.63
CA ASP A 32 5.29 -4.94 8.56
C ASP A 32 4.99 -4.61 10.03
N GLY A 33 3.72 -4.69 10.44
CA GLY A 33 3.26 -4.36 11.79
C GLY A 33 2.94 -2.87 12.00
N ASP A 34 3.22 -2.01 11.03
CA ASP A 34 2.87 -0.59 11.04
C ASP A 34 1.56 -0.33 10.27
N LEU A 35 0.83 0.71 10.66
CA LEU A 35 -0.36 1.18 9.96
C LEU A 35 0.01 2.37 9.07
N VAL A 36 -0.26 2.23 7.78
CA VAL A 36 0.04 3.24 6.76
C VAL A 36 -1.22 3.66 6.04
N ARG A 37 -1.36 4.97 5.81
CA ARG A 37 -2.44 5.51 4.98
C ARG A 37 -2.01 5.45 3.52
N VAL A 38 -2.83 4.80 2.70
CA VAL A 38 -2.60 4.61 1.27
C VAL A 38 -3.70 5.30 0.49
N GLN A 39 -3.31 5.99 -0.59
CA GLN A 39 -4.28 6.53 -1.54
C GLN A 39 -4.65 5.47 -2.59
N ASN A 40 -5.94 5.20 -2.73
CA ASN A 40 -6.50 4.35 -3.77
C ASN A 40 -6.77 5.16 -5.05
N LYS A 41 -5.81 5.15 -5.97
CA LYS A 41 -5.95 5.81 -7.29
C LYS A 41 -6.59 4.92 -8.35
N THR A 42 -7.03 3.72 -7.98
CA THR A 42 -7.45 2.70 -8.96
C THR A 42 -8.93 2.73 -9.27
N GLY A 43 -9.73 3.42 -8.45
CA GLY A 43 -11.19 3.40 -8.52
C GLY A 43 -11.80 2.04 -8.14
N GLN A 44 -11.00 1.06 -7.72
CA GLN A 44 -11.49 -0.24 -7.30
C GLN A 44 -12.00 -0.18 -5.86
N THR A 45 -13.14 -0.81 -5.59
CA THR A 45 -13.61 -1.05 -4.23
C THR A 45 -12.79 -2.18 -3.62
N LEU A 46 -12.07 -1.87 -2.54
CA LEU A 46 -11.23 -2.82 -1.82
C LEU A 46 -11.82 -3.01 -0.41
N LYS A 47 -11.73 -4.23 0.13
CA LYS A 47 -12.37 -4.56 1.41
C LYS A 47 -11.34 -4.91 2.48
N LYS A 48 -11.73 -4.72 3.74
CA LYS A 48 -10.96 -5.14 4.91
C LYS A 48 -10.57 -6.62 4.80
N GLY A 49 -9.32 -6.92 5.14
CA GLY A 49 -8.73 -8.26 5.09
C GLY A 49 -8.09 -8.61 3.75
N ASP A 50 -8.32 -7.83 2.69
CA ASP A 50 -7.67 -8.08 1.40
C ASP A 50 -6.17 -7.77 1.46
N ARG A 51 -5.38 -8.60 0.77
CA ARG A 51 -3.95 -8.39 0.59
C ARG A 51 -3.69 -7.67 -0.72
N ILE A 52 -2.98 -6.55 -0.67
CA ILE A 52 -2.76 -5.66 -1.81
C ILE A 52 -1.27 -5.38 -2.01
N SER A 53 -0.88 -5.20 -3.27
CA SER A 53 0.45 -4.71 -3.64
C SER A 53 0.48 -3.18 -3.58
N LEU A 54 1.47 -2.66 -2.88
CA LEU A 54 1.76 -1.24 -2.73
C LEU A 54 3.10 -0.92 -3.39
N GLN A 55 3.23 0.27 -3.97
CA GLN A 55 4.48 0.80 -4.47
C GLN A 55 4.95 1.95 -3.57
N VAL A 56 6.23 1.93 -3.19
CA VAL A 56 6.87 3.00 -2.43
C VAL A 56 7.06 4.21 -3.33
N THR A 57 6.45 5.34 -2.98
CA THR A 57 6.56 6.60 -3.74
C THR A 57 7.48 7.61 -3.07
N GLN A 58 7.65 7.53 -1.74
CA GLN A 58 8.55 8.38 -0.96
C GLN A 58 9.01 7.63 0.29
N ILE A 59 10.22 7.89 0.81
CA ILE A 59 10.78 7.15 1.96
C ILE A 59 10.82 8.01 3.24
N SER A 60 10.84 9.34 3.12
CA SER A 60 10.86 10.24 4.27
C SER A 60 10.01 11.50 4.01
N PRO A 61 8.78 11.57 4.59
CA PRO A 61 8.03 10.46 5.21
C PRO A 61 7.72 9.32 4.23
N LEU A 62 7.54 8.09 4.73
CA LEU A 62 7.21 6.91 3.92
C LEU A 62 5.81 7.06 3.31
N HIS A 63 5.74 7.14 1.99
CA HIS A 63 4.50 7.18 1.23
C HIS A 63 4.39 5.92 0.36
N LEU A 64 3.20 5.33 0.36
CA LEU A 64 2.86 4.11 -0.38
C LEU A 64 1.61 4.37 -1.21
N THR A 65 1.58 3.86 -2.43
CA THR A 65 0.41 3.92 -3.35
C THR A 65 0.01 2.52 -3.77
N LEU A 66 -1.25 2.31 -4.15
CA LEU A 66 -1.66 1.02 -4.71
C LEU A 66 -0.92 0.74 -6.03
N HIS A 67 -0.35 -0.45 -6.17
CA HIS A 67 0.27 -0.91 -7.41
C HIS A 67 -0.71 -1.78 -8.19
N THR A 68 -1.14 -1.34 -9.37
CA THR A 68 -1.98 -2.14 -10.28
C THR A 68 -1.11 -2.81 -11.33
N SER A 69 -1.00 -4.14 -11.28
CA SER A 69 -0.45 -4.89 -12.41
C SER A 69 -1.56 -5.02 -13.45
N SER A 70 -1.66 -4.04 -14.37
CA SER A 70 -2.52 -4.17 -15.55
C SER A 70 -1.92 -5.24 -16.47
N LYS A 71 -2.30 -6.50 -16.28
CA LYS A 71 -2.19 -7.50 -17.34
C LYS A 71 -3.25 -7.17 -18.40
N THR A 72 -2.91 -6.27 -19.30
CA THR A 72 -3.62 -6.10 -20.57
C THR A 72 -3.45 -7.40 -21.35
N LYS A 73 -4.46 -8.27 -21.28
CA LYS A 73 -4.63 -9.36 -22.25
C LYS A 73 -5.19 -8.72 -23.51
N ILE A 74 -4.39 -8.70 -24.57
CA ILE A 74 -4.82 -8.53 -25.96
C ILE A 74 -4.98 -9.93 -26.54
#